data_AF-A0A139DET5-F1
#
_entry.id   AF-A0A139DET5-F1
#
_cell.length_a   1.000
_cell.length_b   1.000
_cell.length_c   1.000
_cell.angle_alpha   90.00
_cell.angle_beta   90.00
_cell.angle_gamma   90.00
#
_symmetry.space_group_name_H-M   'P 1'
#
loop_
_entity.id
_entity.type
_entity.pdbx_description
1 polymer ?
#
loop_
_entity_poly.entity_id
_entity_poly.type
_entity_poly.pdbx_seq_one_letter_code
_entity_poly.pdbx_strand_id
1 'polypeptide(L)'
;MNQGDCHRPNPDALLKTQERESAGGLKVFLGAAPGVGKTYQMLQAAHELKRQGVDVVVGVAETHGRADTLALCEGLEQLPTKEIEYAGNRFREFDLDAALARKPDVLLLDELAHRNIPGTRHP
;
A
#
# COMPACT_ATOMS: atom_id res chain seq x y z
N MET A 1 -13.81 -20.57 -49.61
CA MET A 1 -13.41 -21.63 -48.66
C MET A 1 -12.64 -20.95 -47.53
N ASN A 2 -13.37 -20.59 -46.47
CA ASN A 2 -13.32 -21.14 -45.10
C ASN A 2 -12.26 -20.44 -44.24
N GLN A 3 -12.64 -19.36 -43.54
CA GLN A 3 -13.06 -19.33 -42.13
C GLN A 3 -11.91 -19.57 -41.13
N GLY A 4 -11.43 -18.47 -40.55
CA GLY A 4 -11.28 -18.29 -39.10
C GLY A 4 -10.24 -19.13 -38.37
N ASP A 5 -9.01 -18.64 -38.28
CA ASP A 5 -8.15 -18.91 -37.13
C ASP A 5 -8.18 -17.70 -36.21
N CYS A 6 -9.28 -17.62 -35.44
CA CYS A 6 -9.29 -16.95 -34.16
C CYS A 6 -8.11 -17.55 -33.38
N HIS A 7 -7.04 -16.77 -33.20
CA HIS A 7 -5.94 -17.14 -32.32
C HIS A 7 -6.53 -17.33 -30.92
N ARG A 8 -7.00 -18.54 -30.63
CA ARG A 8 -7.52 -18.90 -29.32
C ARG A 8 -6.34 -18.72 -28.38
N PRO A 9 -6.39 -17.78 -27.43
CA PRO A 9 -5.31 -17.64 -26.47
C PRO A 9 -5.19 -18.99 -25.75
N ASN A 10 -3.95 -19.47 -25.55
CA ASN A 10 -3.73 -20.71 -24.84
C ASN A 10 -4.43 -20.62 -23.47
N PRO A 11 -5.36 -21.54 -23.13
CA PRO A 11 -6.06 -21.55 -21.84
C PRO A 11 -5.10 -21.43 -20.65
N ASP A 12 -3.93 -22.06 -20.74
CA ASP A 12 -2.91 -22.01 -19.67
C ASP A 12 -2.26 -20.63 -19.54
N ALA A 13 -2.16 -19.87 -20.64
CA ALA A 13 -1.64 -18.51 -20.60
C ALA A 13 -2.66 -17.53 -20.00
N LEU A 14 -3.95 -17.77 -20.25
CA LEU A 14 -5.04 -17.02 -19.59
C LEU A 14 -5.10 -17.32 -18.09
N LEU A 15 -5.00 -18.60 -17.69
CA LEU A 15 -4.95 -18.99 -16.28
C LEU A 15 -3.75 -18.35 -15.55
N LYS A 16 -2.55 -18.39 -16.12
CA LYS A 16 -1.36 -17.75 -15.51
C LYS A 16 -1.48 -16.24 -15.37
N THR A 17 -2.23 -15.60 -16.26
CA THR A 17 -2.50 -14.15 -16.17
C THR A 17 -3.49 -13.89 -15.04
N GLN A 18 -4.54 -14.70 -14.93
CA GLN A 18 -5.53 -14.63 -13.87
C GLN A 18 -4.94 -14.94 -12.48
N GLU A 19 -4.01 -15.89 -12.38
CA GLU A 19 -3.26 -16.22 -11.16
C GLU A 19 -2.34 -15.08 -10.70
N ARG A 20 -1.77 -14.32 -11.65
CA ARG A 20 -1.01 -13.09 -11.33
C ARG A 20 -1.92 -11.94 -10.94
N GLU A 21 -3.11 -11.84 -11.53
CA GLU A 21 -4.14 -10.86 -11.15
C GLU A 21 -4.77 -11.16 -9.78
N SER A 22 -4.72 -12.42 -9.32
CA SER A 22 -5.14 -12.82 -7.98
C SER A 22 -4.02 -12.69 -6.93
N ALA A 23 -2.78 -12.39 -7.34
CA ALA A 23 -1.76 -11.89 -6.44
C ALA A 23 -2.02 -10.40 -6.15
N GLY A 24 -1.85 -9.97 -4.89
CA GLY A 24 -2.04 -8.57 -4.50
C GLY A 24 -1.20 -7.63 -5.37
N GLY A 25 -1.78 -6.50 -5.79
CA GLY A 25 -1.12 -5.49 -6.61
C GLY A 25 -0.35 -4.47 -5.77
N LEU A 26 0.79 -4.00 -6.29
CA LEU A 26 1.55 -2.88 -5.70
C LEU A 26 1.50 -1.67 -6.63
N LYS A 27 0.93 -0.56 -6.15
CA LYS A 27 0.96 0.74 -6.83
C LYS A 27 1.99 1.65 -6.17
N VAL A 28 2.99 2.07 -6.93
CA VAL A 28 4.06 2.95 -6.44
C VAL A 28 3.87 4.38 -6.95
N PHE A 29 3.84 5.35 -6.04
CA PHE A 29 3.86 6.77 -6.37
C PHE A 29 5.31 7.27 -6.39
N LEU A 30 5.91 7.34 -7.58
CA LEU A 30 7.29 7.78 -7.75
C LEU A 30 7.39 9.31 -7.87
N GLY A 31 8.48 9.89 -7.37
CA GLY A 31 8.72 11.33 -7.45
C GLY A 31 10.20 11.66 -7.41
N ALA A 32 10.61 12.66 -8.20
CA ALA A 32 12.00 13.00 -8.44
C ALA A 32 12.75 13.59 -7.22
N ALA A 33 12.00 14.10 -6.22
CA ALA A 33 12.57 14.73 -5.04
C ALA A 33 11.63 14.60 -3.82
N PRO A 34 12.11 14.89 -2.59
CA PRO A 34 11.25 15.15 -1.45
C PRO A 34 10.29 16.33 -1.71
N GLY A 35 9.11 16.32 -1.09
CA GLY A 35 8.15 17.42 -1.20
C GLY A 35 7.30 17.48 -2.48
N VAL A 36 7.61 16.69 -3.53
CA VAL A 36 6.85 16.67 -4.81
C VAL A 36 5.41 16.13 -4.73
N GLY A 37 4.94 15.79 -3.52
CA GLY A 37 3.53 15.44 -3.29
C GLY A 37 3.18 13.95 -3.38
N LYS A 38 4.14 13.03 -3.32
CA LYS A 38 3.89 11.56 -3.37
C LYS A 38 2.83 11.10 -2.36
N THR A 39 3.06 11.38 -1.08
CA THR A 39 2.15 11.03 0.02
C THR A 39 0.77 11.66 -0.17
N TYR A 40 0.73 12.92 -0.60
CA TYR A 40 -0.53 13.62 -0.86
C TYR A 40 -1.35 12.93 -1.97
N GLN A 41 -0.70 12.59 -3.09
CA GLN A 41 -1.34 11.88 -4.20
C GLN A 41 -1.80 10.46 -3.80
N MET A 42 -1.00 9.76 -2.98
CA MET A 42 -1.39 8.47 -2.42
C MET A 42 -2.67 8.57 -1.59
N LEU A 43 -2.75 9.55 -0.68
CA LEU A 43 -3.93 9.78 0.17
C LEU A 43 -5.15 10.24 -0.64
N GLN A 44 -4.97 11.08 -1.66
CA GLN A 44 -6.06 11.46 -2.57
C GLN A 44 -6.63 10.25 -3.32
N ALA A 45 -5.77 9.36 -3.82
CA ALA A 45 -6.20 8.12 -4.47
C ALA A 45 -6.94 7.19 -3.49
N ALA A 46 -6.51 7.15 -2.23
CA ALA A 46 -7.18 6.38 -1.19
C ALA A 46 -8.60 6.88 -0.89
N HIS A 47 -8.82 8.20 -0.88
CA HIS A 47 -10.15 8.77 -0.74
C HIS A 47 -11.08 8.43 -1.91
N GLU A 48 -10.56 8.38 -3.14
CA GLU A 48 -11.33 7.92 -4.30
C GLU A 48 -11.74 6.45 -4.13
N LEU A 49 -10.80 5.57 -3.76
CA LEU A 49 -11.11 4.16 -3.50
C LEU A 49 -12.15 3.99 -2.37
N LYS A 50 -12.00 4.75 -1.29
CA LYS A 50 -12.97 4.73 -0.18
C LYS A 50 -14.37 5.19 -0.63
N ARG A 51 -14.49 6.22 -1.47
CA ARG A 51 -15.78 6.64 -2.06
C ARG A 51 -16.42 5.55 -2.91
N GLN A 52 -15.62 4.69 -3.52
CA GLN A 52 -16.08 3.53 -4.28
C GLN A 52 -16.44 2.32 -3.39
N GLY A 53 -16.31 2.45 -2.07
CA GLY A 53 -16.63 1.41 -1.10
C GLY A 53 -15.52 0.40 -0.86
N VAL A 54 -14.29 0.67 -1.32
CA VAL A 54 -13.12 -0.18 -1.07
C VAL A 54 -12.67 -0.02 0.39
N ASP A 55 -12.31 -1.12 1.04
CA ASP A 55 -11.77 -1.11 2.39
C ASP A 55 -10.30 -0.65 2.40
N VAL A 56 -10.08 0.63 2.73
CA VAL A 56 -8.76 1.27 2.72
C VAL A 56 -8.30 1.55 4.15
N VAL A 57 -7.09 1.07 4.47
CA VAL A 57 -6.43 1.29 5.76
C VAL A 57 -5.06 1.92 5.56
N VAL A 58 -4.74 2.92 6.37
CA VAL A 58 -3.41 3.54 6.43
C VAL A 58 -2.54 2.76 7.41
N GLY A 59 -1.47 2.14 6.92
CA GLY A 59 -0.43 1.56 7.76
C GLY A 59 0.59 2.60 8.20
N VAL A 60 1.15 3.33 7.22
CA VAL A 60 2.11 4.43 7.45
C VAL A 60 1.85 5.56 6.45
N ALA A 61 1.85 6.80 6.93
CA ALA A 61 1.78 8.00 6.10
C ALA A 61 2.62 9.13 6.69
N GLU A 62 3.62 9.61 5.94
CA GLU A 62 4.54 10.65 6.41
C GLU A 62 4.09 12.04 5.96
N THR A 63 3.42 12.76 6.86
CA THR A 63 2.86 14.08 6.54
C THR A 63 3.90 15.21 6.60
N HIS A 64 4.98 15.01 7.36
CA HIS A 64 6.02 16.00 7.67
C HIS A 64 5.45 17.37 8.08
N GLY A 65 4.36 17.37 8.85
CA GLY A 65 3.74 18.59 9.39
C GLY A 65 2.94 19.42 8.38
N ARG A 66 2.72 18.92 7.15
CA ARG A 66 1.89 19.61 6.14
C ARG A 66 0.41 19.47 6.48
N ALA A 67 -0.23 20.58 6.85
CA ALA A 67 -1.63 20.62 7.27
C ALA A 67 -2.58 19.95 6.25
N ASP A 68 -2.43 20.27 4.96
CA ASP A 68 -3.28 19.71 3.91
C ASP A 68 -3.12 18.19 3.77
N THR A 69 -1.94 17.65 4.05
CA THR A 69 -1.70 16.19 4.02
C THR A 69 -2.26 15.54 5.28
N LEU A 70 -2.13 16.19 6.43
CA LEU A 70 -2.70 15.74 7.70
C LEU A 70 -4.24 15.64 7.60
N ALA A 71 -4.88 16.64 6.99
CA ALA A 71 -6.32 16.65 6.75
C ALA A 71 -6.78 15.50 5.84
N LEU A 72 -5.93 15.03 4.91
CA LEU A 72 -6.25 13.85 4.10
C LEU A 72 -6.13 12.54 4.87
N CYS A 73 -5.40 12.48 5.98
CA CYS A 73 -5.42 11.31 6.86
C CYS A 73 -6.73 11.23 7.65
N GLU A 74 -7.39 12.36 7.87
CA GLU A 74 -8.72 12.38 8.47
C GLU A 74 -9.73 11.69 7.55
N GLY A 75 -10.61 10.89 8.16
CA GLY A 75 -11.58 10.12 7.40
C GLY A 75 -11.03 8.85 6.75
N LEU A 76 -9.75 8.48 6.95
CA LEU A 76 -9.21 7.16 6.64
C LEU A 76 -8.96 6.38 7.94
N GLU A 77 -9.20 5.06 7.93
CA GLU A 77 -8.84 4.20 9.08
C GLU A 77 -7.31 4.12 9.18
N GLN A 78 -6.76 4.31 10.37
CA GLN A 78 -5.31 4.23 10.62
C GLN A 78 -5.02 3.07 11.57
N LEU A 79 -4.04 2.22 11.21
CA LEU A 79 -3.57 1.19 12.11
C LEU A 79 -2.72 1.80 13.23
N PRO A 80 -2.87 1.33 14.48
CA PRO A 80 -1.95 1.68 15.54
C PRO A 80 -0.51 1.28 15.18
N THR A 81 0.44 2.12 15.56
CA THR A 81 1.87 1.77 15.47
C THR A 81 2.28 0.85 16.61
N LYS A 82 3.28 0.01 16.36
CA LYS A 82 3.89 -0.87 17.35
C LYS A 82 5.10 -0.17 17.95
N GLU A 83 5.15 -0.08 19.28
CA GLU A 83 6.35 0.42 19.96
C GLU A 83 7.41 -0.68 20.05
N ILE A 84 8.64 -0.34 19.67
CA ILE A 84 9.79 -1.25 19.63
C ILE A 84 10.97 -0.62 20.35
N GLU A 85 11.54 -1.33 21.30
CA GLU A 85 12.77 -0.93 21.99
C GLU A 85 13.98 -1.56 21.28
N TYR A 86 14.89 -0.70 20.80
CA TYR A 86 16.12 -1.13 20.14
C TYR A 86 17.29 -0.19 20.50
N ALA A 87 18.43 -0.77 20.87
CA ALA A 87 19.64 -0.04 21.26
C ALA A 87 19.38 1.06 22.33
N GLY A 88 18.48 0.80 23.28
CA GLY A 88 18.12 1.73 24.35
C GLY A 88 17.15 2.86 23.94
N ASN A 89 16.67 2.87 22.70
CA ASN A 89 15.71 3.86 22.19
C ASN A 89 14.36 3.20 21.88
N ARG A 90 13.29 4.00 21.95
CA ARG A 90 11.92 3.60 21.58
C ARG A 90 11.59 4.13 20.20
N PHE A 91 11.07 3.26 19.35
CA PHE A 91 10.62 3.56 18.01
C PHE A 91 9.15 3.19 17.84
N ARG A 92 8.47 3.86 16.93
CA ARG A 92 7.12 3.50 16.49
C ARG A 92 7.23 2.97 15.08
N GLU A 93 6.85 1.72 14.91
CA GLU A 93 6.95 0.99 13.65
C GLU A 93 5.59 0.56 13.14
N PHE A 94 5.53 0.29 11.85
CA PHE A 94 4.36 -0.29 11.22
C PHE A 94 4.08 -1.69 11.80
N ASP A 95 2.86 -1.91 12.29
CA ASP A 95 2.43 -3.23 12.76
C ASP A 95 1.95 -4.10 11.59
N LEU A 96 2.91 -4.76 10.94
CA LEU A 96 2.64 -5.70 9.85
C LEU A 96 1.69 -6.83 10.27
N ASP A 97 1.80 -7.32 11.50
CA ASP A 97 0.99 -8.45 11.96
C ASP A 97 -0.46 -8.01 12.20
N ALA A 98 -0.67 -6.81 12.75
CA ALA A 98 -2.00 -6.21 12.84
C ALA A 98 -2.61 -5.94 11.47
N ALA A 99 -1.83 -5.46 10.49
CA ALA A 99 -2.32 -5.25 9.14
C ALA A 99 -2.77 -6.55 8.45
N LEU A 100 -1.97 -7.62 8.59
CA LEU A 100 -2.30 -8.94 8.08
C LEU A 100 -3.53 -9.55 8.76
N ALA A 101 -3.73 -9.28 10.06
CA ALA A 101 -4.92 -9.70 10.77
C ALA A 101 -6.17 -8.91 10.35
N ARG A 102 -6.01 -7.60 10.08
CA ARG A 102 -7.08 -6.69 9.64
C ARG A 102 -7.58 -6.99 8.22
N LYS A 103 -6.72 -7.54 7.35
CA LYS A 103 -7.03 -7.96 5.97
C LYS A 103 -7.78 -6.89 5.15
N PRO A 104 -7.25 -5.65 5.04
CA PRO A 104 -7.89 -4.63 4.20
C PRO A 104 -7.77 -4.99 2.70
N ASP A 105 -8.69 -4.48 1.88
CA ASP A 105 -8.57 -4.56 0.42
C ASP A 105 -7.35 -3.78 -0.07
N VAL A 106 -7.09 -2.62 0.54
CA VAL A 106 -5.96 -1.74 0.22
C VAL A 106 -5.28 -1.23 1.49
N LEU A 107 -3.97 -1.43 1.57
CA LEU A 107 -3.10 -0.90 2.62
C LEU A 107 -2.20 0.21 2.06
N LEU A 108 -2.19 1.38 2.71
CA LEU A 108 -1.29 2.47 2.36
C LEU A 108 0.00 2.40 3.19
N LEU A 109 1.14 2.47 2.50
CA LEU A 109 2.46 2.50 3.11
C LEU A 109 3.28 3.59 2.43
N ASP A 110 3.80 4.53 3.22
CA ASP A 110 4.82 5.47 2.78
C ASP A 110 6.23 4.88 2.97
N GLU A 111 7.22 5.54 2.36
CA GLU A 111 8.64 5.18 2.50
C GLU A 111 8.97 3.70 2.21
N LEU A 112 8.71 3.25 0.98
CA LEU A 112 9.05 1.88 0.54
C LEU A 112 10.53 1.49 0.75
N ALA A 113 11.43 2.48 0.85
CA ALA A 113 12.85 2.26 1.11
C ALA A 113 13.22 2.25 2.62
N HIS A 114 12.23 2.30 3.51
CA HIS A 114 12.42 2.20 4.95
C HIS A 114 13.10 0.87 5.30
N ARG A 115 13.99 0.92 6.30
CA ARG A 115 14.68 -0.26 6.79
C ARG A 115 14.10 -0.63 8.15
N ASN A 116 13.45 -1.78 8.21
CA ASN A 116 12.84 -2.29 9.43
C ASN A 116 13.89 -2.45 10.54
N ILE A 117 13.47 -2.20 11.78
CA ILE A 117 14.33 -2.31 12.96
C ILE A 117 14.81 -3.76 13.15
N PRO A 118 16.09 -4.01 13.47
CA PRO A 118 16.57 -5.35 13.77
C PRO A 118 15.77 -6.03 14.88
N GLY A 119 15.43 -7.31 14.68
CA GLY A 119 14.56 -8.07 15.58
C GLY A 119 13.07 -8.03 15.21
N THR A 120 12.70 -7.26 14.17
CA THR A 120 11.37 -7.31 13.55
C THR A 120 11.35 -8.22 12.32
N ARG A 121 10.19 -8.39 11.70
CA ARG A 121 10.04 -9.18 10.48
C ARG A 121 10.75 -8.47 9.31
N HIS A 122 11.46 -9.22 8.48
CA HIS A 122 12.14 -8.72 7.27
C HIS A 122 13.08 -7.49 7.52
N PRO A 123 14.17 -7.63 8.32
CA PRO A 123 15.11 -6.55 8.67
C PRO A 123 16.23 -6.26 7.64
#